data_AF-A0A966HX49-F1
#
_entry.id   AF-A0A966HX49-F1
#
_cell.length_a   1.000
_cell.length_b   1.000
_cell.length_c   1.000
_cell.angle_alpha   90.00
_cell.angle_beta   90.00
_cell.angle_gamma   90.00
#
_symmetry.space_group_name_H-M   'P 1'
#
loop_
_entity.id
_entity.type
_entity.pdbx_description
1 polymer ?
#
loop_
_entity_poly.entity_id
_entity_poly.type
_entity_poly.pdbx_seq_one_letter_code
_entity_poly.pdbx_strand_id
1 'polypeptide(L)'
;MNNKFLITLSLILSTSVFSLSSSNESTASETDLLVYKSSTCRCCNAWIVHMKNNGFNNVTTKDVTNLGDIKKQYKIEDEYRSCHTAVSSDGYIFEGHIPSEYITQ
;
A
#
# COMPACT_ATOMS: atom_id res chain seq x y z
N MET A 1 -44.64 -59.78 -16.15
CA MET A 1 -45.47 -58.66 -15.66
C MET A 1 -45.16 -57.43 -16.49
N ASN A 2 -46.16 -56.95 -17.22
CA ASN A 2 -46.10 -55.74 -18.04
C ASN A 2 -46.22 -54.48 -17.18
N ASN A 3 -45.68 -53.35 -17.67
CA ASN A 3 -46.34 -52.03 -17.80
C ASN A 3 -45.25 -50.99 -18.15
N LYS A 4 -45.02 -50.70 -19.43
CA LYS A 4 -45.66 -49.60 -20.18
C LYS A 4 -45.72 -48.29 -19.40
N PHE A 5 -44.75 -47.41 -19.59
CA PHE A 5 -45.01 -45.97 -19.76
C PHE A 5 -43.97 -45.39 -20.73
N LEU A 6 -44.43 -45.23 -21.97
CA LEU A 6 -43.78 -44.53 -23.06
C LEU A 6 -44.06 -43.02 -22.90
N ILE A 7 -43.11 -42.20 -23.36
CA ILE A 7 -43.23 -40.76 -23.70
C ILE A 7 -43.22 -39.84 -22.46
N THR A 8 -42.19 -39.02 -22.23
CA THR A 8 -42.02 -37.73 -22.92
C THR A 8 -40.56 -37.34 -23.17
N LEU A 9 -40.31 -36.98 -24.43
CA LEU A 9 -39.18 -36.18 -24.90
C LEU A 9 -39.31 -34.76 -24.30
N SER A 10 -38.49 -34.40 -23.33
CA SER A 10 -38.44 -33.02 -22.79
C SER A 10 -37.02 -32.46 -22.85
N LEU A 11 -36.79 -31.81 -24.00
CA LEU A 11 -36.11 -30.54 -24.22
C LEU A 11 -35.09 -30.05 -23.15
N ILE A 12 -33.86 -29.87 -23.65
CA ILE A 12 -32.69 -29.24 -23.05
C ILE A 12 -33.04 -27.88 -22.41
N LEU A 13 -32.61 -27.65 -21.17
CA LEU A 13 -32.17 -26.33 -20.72
C LEU A 13 -31.11 -26.47 -19.62
N SER A 14 -29.90 -26.87 -20.00
CA SER A 14 -28.74 -26.78 -19.13
C SER A 14 -28.29 -25.32 -19.09
N THR A 15 -28.84 -24.53 -18.17
CA THR A 15 -28.34 -23.17 -17.92
C THR A 15 -27.00 -23.28 -17.19
N SER A 16 -25.91 -23.23 -17.96
CA SER A 16 -24.58 -23.03 -17.40
C SER A 16 -24.55 -21.70 -16.64
N VAL A 17 -24.56 -21.79 -15.31
CA VAL A 17 -24.30 -20.67 -14.42
C VAL A 17 -22.82 -20.28 -14.60
N PHE A 18 -22.59 -19.32 -15.48
CA PHE A 18 -21.27 -18.69 -15.63
C PHE A 18 -21.02 -17.88 -14.36
N SER A 19 -20.19 -18.42 -13.46
CA SER A 19 -19.74 -17.67 -12.28
C SER A 19 -18.80 -16.57 -12.77
N LEU A 20 -19.26 -15.32 -12.71
CA LEU A 20 -18.40 -14.15 -12.90
C LEU A 20 -17.46 -14.06 -11.69
N SER A 21 -16.21 -14.54 -11.84
CA SER A 21 -15.14 -14.17 -10.92
C SER A 21 -14.86 -12.69 -11.08
N SER A 22 -15.30 -11.89 -10.12
CA SER A 22 -14.94 -10.48 -10.03
C SER A 22 -13.49 -10.38 -9.60
N SER A 23 -12.57 -10.21 -10.55
CA SER A 23 -11.19 -9.82 -10.26
C SER A 23 -11.22 -8.37 -9.78
N ASN A 24 -11.26 -8.19 -8.46
CA ASN A 24 -10.97 -6.92 -7.81
C ASN A 24 -9.47 -6.63 -7.98
N GLU A 25 -9.05 -6.26 -9.18
CA GLU A 25 -7.74 -5.63 -9.37
C GLU A 25 -7.84 -4.19 -8.89
N SER A 26 -7.63 -3.99 -7.60
CA SER A 26 -7.23 -2.69 -7.07
C SER A 26 -5.74 -2.52 -7.36
N THR A 27 -5.42 -2.02 -8.55
CA THR A 27 -4.05 -1.59 -8.90
C THR A 27 -3.79 -0.15 -8.42
N ALA A 28 -4.25 0.18 -7.20
CA ALA A 28 -3.71 1.34 -6.53
C ALA A 28 -2.25 0.99 -6.19
N SER A 29 -1.31 1.66 -6.86
CA SER A 29 0.12 1.56 -6.53
C SER A 29 0.27 1.89 -5.05
N GLU A 30 0.39 0.85 -4.22
CA GLU A 30 0.46 0.98 -2.78
C GLU A 30 1.70 1.78 -2.44
N THR A 31 1.55 2.87 -1.70
CA THR A 31 2.67 3.73 -1.34
C THR A 31 3.49 2.99 -0.29
N ASP A 32 4.71 2.58 -0.65
CA ASP A 32 5.60 1.89 0.28
C ASP A 32 5.92 2.81 1.47
N LEU A 33 6.22 4.08 1.18
CA LEU A 33 6.55 5.10 2.18
C LEU A 33 6.02 6.48 1.78
N LEU A 34 5.34 7.16 2.71
CA LEU A 34 5.05 8.59 2.64
C LEU A 34 6.04 9.37 3.52
N VAL A 35 6.83 10.25 2.92
CA VAL A 35 7.90 10.99 3.59
C VAL A 35 7.55 12.47 3.70
N TYR A 36 7.40 12.96 4.94
CA TYR A 36 7.24 14.38 5.24
C TYR A 36 8.60 15.03 5.48
N LYS A 37 8.90 16.12 4.78
CA LYS A 37 10.19 16.82 4.89
C LYS A 37 10.08 18.31 4.54
N SER A 38 11.16 19.06 4.76
CA SER A 38 11.32 20.37 4.11
C SER A 38 11.76 20.20 2.64
N SER A 39 11.28 21.08 1.75
CA SER A 39 11.65 21.09 0.34
C SER A 39 13.14 21.30 0.09
N THR A 40 13.83 21.98 1.01
CA THR A 40 15.26 22.32 0.90
C THR A 40 16.20 21.34 1.61
N CYS A 41 15.66 20.30 2.27
CA CYS A 41 16.47 19.32 3.00
C CYS A 41 17.22 18.36 2.06
N ARG A 42 18.52 18.62 1.85
CA ARG A 42 19.35 17.82 0.93
C ARG A 42 19.58 16.38 1.40
N CYS A 43 19.83 16.15 2.69
CA CYS A 43 20.04 14.79 3.21
C CYS A 43 18.76 13.94 3.13
N CYS A 44 17.59 14.54 3.34
CA CYS A 44 16.29 13.88 3.16
C CYS A 44 16.11 13.40 1.72
N ASN A 45 16.45 14.25 0.72
CA ASN A 45 16.39 13.87 -0.69
C ASN A 45 17.35 12.71 -1.02
N ALA A 46 18.56 12.74 -0.47
CA ALA A 46 19.53 11.65 -0.67
C ALA A 46 19.04 10.33 -0.05
N TRP A 47 18.43 10.38 1.13
CA TRP A 47 17.83 9.21 1.77
C TRP A 47 16.70 8.62 0.93
N ILE A 48 15.80 9.45 0.38
CA ILE A 48 14.74 8.99 -0.52
C ILE A 48 15.31 8.28 -1.76
N VAL A 49 16.40 8.81 -2.35
CA VAL A 49 17.08 8.16 -3.47
C VAL A 49 17.65 6.81 -3.04
N HIS A 50 18.27 6.73 -1.86
CA HIS A 50 18.76 5.48 -1.29
C HIS A 50 17.63 4.45 -1.11
N MET A 51 16.48 4.85 -0.57
CA MET A 51 15.32 3.97 -0.41
C MET A 51 14.83 3.41 -1.75
N LYS A 52 14.70 4.27 -2.78
CA LYS A 52 14.30 3.85 -4.13
C LYS A 52 15.29 2.85 -4.74
N ASN A 53 16.58 3.06 -4.52
CA ASN A 53 17.62 2.14 -5.00
C ASN A 53 17.64 0.80 -4.25
N ASN A 54 16.98 0.70 -3.09
CA ASN A 54 16.90 -0.52 -2.26
C ASN A 54 15.51 -1.16 -2.26
N GLY A 55 14.73 -0.96 -3.33
CA GLY A 55 13.49 -1.72 -3.58
C GLY A 55 12.20 -1.05 -3.13
N PHE A 56 12.26 0.14 -2.52
CA PHE A 56 11.08 0.96 -2.23
C PHE A 56 10.69 1.74 -3.49
N ASN A 57 9.97 1.09 -4.40
CA ASN A 57 9.65 1.63 -5.71
C ASN A 57 8.66 2.81 -5.63
N ASN A 58 7.83 2.85 -4.59
CA ASN A 58 6.79 3.86 -4.41
C ASN A 58 6.99 4.72 -3.14
N VAL A 59 8.10 5.45 -3.08
CA VAL A 59 8.34 6.48 -2.05
C VAL A 59 7.74 7.82 -2.51
N THR A 60 6.67 8.24 -1.83
CA THR A 60 5.99 9.52 -2.04
C THR A 60 6.50 10.56 -1.04
N THR A 61 6.61 11.83 -1.46
CA THR A 61 7.07 12.92 -0.61
C THR A 61 6.02 14.00 -0.43
N LYS A 62 5.90 14.53 0.79
CA LYS A 62 5.13 15.74 1.08
C LYS A 62 6.03 16.79 1.70
N ASP A 63 6.29 17.84 0.93
CA ASP A 63 7.04 18.99 1.41
C ASP A 63 6.15 19.86 2.30
N VAL A 64 6.61 20.14 3.51
CA VAL A 64 5.88 20.91 4.52
C VAL A 64 6.74 22.05 5.06
N THR A 65 6.09 23.19 5.32
CA THR A 65 6.74 24.35 5.92
C THR A 65 6.96 24.15 7.43
N ASN A 66 6.04 23.45 8.10
CA ASN A 66 6.15 23.12 9.52
C ASN A 66 6.13 21.61 9.74
N LEU A 67 7.33 21.01 9.82
CA LEU A 67 7.47 19.59 10.11
C LEU A 67 7.12 19.26 11.57
N GLY A 68 7.20 20.23 12.48
CA GLY A 68 6.85 20.04 13.89
C GLY A 68 5.39 19.63 14.09
N ASP A 69 4.47 20.17 13.30
CA ASP A 69 3.04 19.82 13.37
C ASP A 69 2.79 18.38 12.93
N ILE A 70 3.50 17.92 11.89
CA ILE A 70 3.47 16.51 11.46
C ILE A 70 3.99 15.61 12.58
N LYS A 71 5.11 15.96 13.19
CA LYS A 71 5.70 15.17 14.28
C LYS A 71 4.78 15.09 15.51
N LYS A 72 4.09 16.19 15.84
CA LYS A 72 3.05 16.21 16.88
C LYS A 72 1.85 15.35 16.53
N GLN A 73 1.37 15.40 15.28
CA GLN A 73 0.27 14.57 14.80
C GLN A 73 0.56 13.07 14.99
N TYR A 74 1.80 12.66 14.72
CA TYR A 74 2.27 11.29 14.92
C TYR A 74 2.77 10.99 16.34
N LYS A 75 2.63 11.94 17.28
CA LYS A 75 3.05 11.81 18.69
C LYS A 75 4.53 11.44 18.87
N ILE A 76 5.39 11.92 17.97
CA ILE A 76 6.85 11.73 18.09
C ILE A 76 7.38 12.69 19.17
N GLU A 77 7.90 12.11 20.25
CA GLU A 77 8.53 12.83 21.37
C GLU A 77 9.79 13.57 20.91
N ASP A 78 10.15 14.65 21.61
CA ASP A 78 11.16 15.60 21.15
C ASP A 78 12.55 14.97 20.97
N GLU A 79 12.91 14.03 21.84
CA GLU A 79 14.17 13.28 21.82
C GLU A 79 14.35 12.38 20.60
N TYR A 80 13.26 11.98 19.94
CA TYR A 80 13.33 11.11 18.76
C TYR A 80 13.34 11.90 17.44
N ARG A 81 13.13 13.22 17.48
CA ARG A 81 12.88 14.00 16.26
C ARG A 81 14.13 14.18 15.40
N SER A 82 13.93 14.05 14.09
CA SER A 82 14.93 14.22 13.05
C SER A 82 14.41 15.10 11.90
N CYS A 83 15.13 15.11 10.78
CA CYS A 83 14.90 16.01 9.64
C CYS A 83 13.69 15.63 8.76
N HIS A 84 13.19 14.40 8.84
CA HIS A 84 12.01 13.92 8.12
C HIS A 84 11.30 12.83 8.93
N THR A 85 10.06 12.55 8.55
CA THR A 85 9.23 11.47 9.11
C THR A 85 8.68 10.66 7.94
N ALA A 86 8.98 9.37 7.90
CA ALA A 86 8.45 8.44 6.91
C ALA A 86 7.37 7.56 7.55
N VAL A 87 6.31 7.28 6.80
CA VAL A 87 5.17 6.47 7.24
C VAL A 87 4.92 5.37 6.23
N SER A 88 4.89 4.11 6.64
CA SER A 88 4.58 2.99 5.75
C SER A 88 3.09 2.90 5.40
N SER A 89 2.76 2.08 4.41
CA SER A 89 1.37 1.66 4.11
C SER A 89 0.64 1.12 5.34
N ASP A 90 1.32 0.33 6.17
CA ASP A 90 0.79 -0.22 7.42
C ASP A 90 0.72 0.78 8.58
N GLY A 91 1.20 2.01 8.38
CA GLY A 91 1.17 3.08 9.39
C GLY A 91 2.32 3.08 10.38
N TYR A 92 3.39 2.29 10.17
CA TYR A 92 4.62 2.39 10.96
C TYR A 92 5.34 3.70 10.68
N ILE A 93 5.94 4.28 11.73
CA ILE A 93 6.62 5.56 11.66
C ILE A 93 8.13 5.34 11.78
N PHE A 94 8.87 5.91 10.82
CA PHE A 94 10.31 5.86 10.76
C PHE A 94 10.86 7.29 10.79
N GLU A 95 11.69 7.59 11.78
CA GLU A 95 12.13 8.94 12.08
C GLU A 95 13.64 9.10 11.82
N GLY A 96 13.99 9.93 10.84
CA GLY A 96 15.38 10.20 10.49
C GLY A 96 16.03 9.18 9.56
N HIS A 97 17.36 9.18 9.54
CA HIS A 97 18.18 8.52 8.52
C HIS A 97 18.40 7.01 8.79
N ILE A 98 17.30 6.26 8.91
CA ILE A 98 17.31 4.81 9.19
C ILE A 98 17.76 4.07 7.91
N PRO A 99 18.75 3.16 7.98
CA PRO A 99 19.16 2.35 6.83
C PRO A 99 18.01 1.49 6.29
N SER A 100 17.97 1.27 4.97
CA SER A 100 16.84 0.60 4.30
C SER A 100 16.57 -0.81 4.84
N GLU A 101 17.59 -1.53 5.26
CA GLU A 101 17.47 -2.90 5.79
C GLU A 101 16.69 -2.99 7.10
N TYR A 102 16.49 -1.88 7.81
CA TYR A 102 15.68 -1.82 9.03
C TYR A 102 14.26 -1.30 8.80
N ILE A 103 13.94 -0.86 7.59
CA ILE A 103 12.59 -0.44 7.20
C ILE A 103 11.84 -1.69 6.74
N THR A 104 11.35 -2.48 7.69
CA THR A 104 10.67 -3.77 7.43
C THR A 104 9.23 -3.73 7.93
N GLN A 105 8.36 -4.55 7.33
CA GLN A 105 6.91 -4.65 7.58
C GLN A 105 6.56 -6.09 7.92
#